data_AF-A0A4R2H3Z5-F1
#
_entry.id   AF-A0A4R2H3Z5-F1
#
_cell.length_a   1.000
_cell.length_b   1.000
_cell.length_c   1.000
_cell.angle_alpha   90.00
_cell.angle_beta   90.00
_cell.angle_gamma   90.00
#
_symmetry.space_group_name_H-M   'P 1'
#
loop_
_entity.id
_entity.type
_entity.pdbx_description
1 polymer ?
#
loop_
_entity_poly.entity_id
_entity_poly.type
_entity_poly.pdbx_seq_one_letter_code
_entity_poly.pdbx_strand_id
1 'polypeptide(L)'
;MSARLVGAHRRRVAWEVALILTAICLYFGVRGLIGTRIDLAYRNAERVVDLERSAGVFAEPELQDAVTGHGWLLEAVSYVYIYGHWPVLAATLLWLLLRHRDEYSRFRNAMLISGAVGLVIFAVFPVAPPRFLTGYGFVDTVTEQTSAYRVLQPPQFVNQYAAVPSLHFGWNLLMGIAWASLAGHWLGRLFGWLMPPVMLASIVLTANHYLFDALAGGTIALLALLAATRLADRYARRQLARSPQPVPSARPAPTRRIGTT
;
A
#
# COMPACT_ATOMS: atom_id res chain seq x y z
N MET A 1 24.69 17.11 -25.02
CA MET A 1 23.79 16.34 -24.13
C MET A 1 22.37 16.44 -24.69
N SER A 2 21.93 15.45 -25.47
CA SER A 2 21.05 15.67 -26.63
C SER A 2 19.55 15.78 -26.30
N ALA A 3 18.82 16.55 -27.11
CA ALA A 3 17.37 16.78 -27.04
C ALA A 3 16.50 15.49 -26.96
N ARG A 4 17.05 14.33 -27.34
CA ARG A 4 16.41 13.02 -27.18
C ARG A 4 16.26 12.61 -25.71
N LEU A 5 17.24 12.94 -24.86
CA LEU A 5 17.16 12.69 -23.41
C LEU A 5 16.10 13.58 -22.76
N VAL A 6 16.01 14.84 -23.20
CA VAL A 6 14.98 15.80 -22.73
C VAL A 6 13.58 15.36 -23.17
N GLY A 7 13.42 14.88 -24.41
CA GLY A 7 12.15 14.36 -24.93
C GLY A 7 11.70 13.06 -24.26
N ALA A 8 12.63 12.15 -23.95
CA ALA A 8 12.34 10.92 -23.20
C ALA A 8 11.98 11.21 -21.73
N HIS A 9 12.68 12.15 -21.10
CA HIS A 9 12.37 12.59 -19.74
C HIS A 9 10.99 13.25 -19.66
N ARG A 10 10.67 14.16 -20.59
CA ARG A 10 9.34 14.78 -20.69
C ARG A 10 8.22 13.77 -20.92
N ARG A 11 8.42 12.78 -21.79
CA ARG A 11 7.45 11.69 -22.00
C ARG A 11 7.24 10.86 -20.74
N ARG A 12 8.31 10.57 -20.00
CA ARG A 12 8.24 9.81 -18.75
C ARG A 12 7.48 10.59 -17.67
N VAL A 13 7.76 11.88 -17.52
CA VAL A 13 7.03 12.77 -16.61
C VAL A 13 5.56 12.89 -17.00
N ALA A 14 5.25 13.08 -18.28
CA ALA A 14 3.87 13.15 -18.77
C ALA A 14 3.10 11.85 -18.51
N TRP A 15 3.75 10.69 -18.67
CA TRP A 15 3.14 9.39 -18.35
C TRP A 15 2.88 9.20 -16.86
N GLU A 16 3.83 9.56 -15.99
CA GLU A 16 3.64 9.49 -14.53
C GLU A 16 2.51 10.45 -14.09
N VAL A 17 2.45 11.67 -14.65
CA VAL A 17 1.37 12.64 -14.40
C VAL A 17 0.01 12.10 -14.87
N ALA A 18 -0.06 11.55 -16.09
CA ALA A 18 -1.30 10.98 -16.62
C ALA A 18 -1.79 9.80 -15.78
N LEU A 19 -0.87 8.95 -15.28
CA LEU A 19 -1.20 7.83 -14.41
C LEU A 19 -1.74 8.30 -13.05
N ILE A 20 -1.10 9.31 -12.45
CA ILE A 20 -1.57 9.93 -11.20
C ILE A 20 -2.95 10.57 -11.40
N LEU A 21 -3.14 11.35 -12.46
CA LEU A 21 -4.43 11.99 -12.75
C LEU A 21 -5.53 10.97 -13.01
N THR A 22 -5.22 9.88 -13.72
CA THR A 22 -6.19 8.79 -13.96
C THR A 22 -6.58 8.11 -12.65
N ALA A 23 -5.62 7.81 -11.78
CA ALA A 23 -5.89 7.24 -10.46
C ALA A 23 -6.75 8.18 -9.61
N ILE A 24 -6.48 9.49 -9.65
CA ILE A 24 -7.28 10.52 -8.96
C ILE A 24 -8.72 10.54 -9.50
N CYS A 25 -8.90 10.60 -10.82
CA CYS A 25 -10.23 10.61 -11.44
C CYS A 25 -11.03 9.34 -11.13
N LEU A 26 -10.39 8.16 -11.20
CA LEU A 26 -11.03 6.88 -10.84
C LEU A 26 -11.44 6.85 -9.36
N TYR A 27 -10.58 7.33 -8.46
CA TYR A 27 -10.88 7.43 -7.03
C TYR A 27 -12.12 8.32 -6.77
N PHE A 28 -12.15 9.52 -7.35
CA PHE A 28 -13.30 10.42 -7.18
C PHE A 28 -14.58 9.88 -7.84
N GLY A 29 -14.47 9.17 -8.97
CA GLY A 29 -15.60 8.51 -9.62
C GLY A 29 -16.20 7.40 -8.76
N VAL A 30 -15.37 6.50 -8.22
CA VAL A 30 -15.80 5.43 -7.31
C VAL A 30 -16.47 6.01 -6.06
N ARG A 31 -15.91 7.09 -5.50
CA ARG A 31 -16.48 7.78 -4.35
C ARG A 31 -17.89 8.32 -4.63
N GLY A 32 -18.09 8.95 -5.79
CA GLY A 32 -19.41 9.47 -6.19
C GLY A 32 -20.50 8.40 -6.24
N LEU A 33 -20.14 7.17 -6.65
CA LEU A 33 -21.07 6.03 -6.68
C LEU A 33 -21.50 5.58 -5.28
N ILE A 34 -20.59 5.63 -4.31
CA ILE A 34 -20.81 5.09 -2.96
C ILE A 34 -21.69 6.00 -2.10
N GLY A 35 -21.62 7.33 -2.30
CA GLY A 35 -22.52 8.27 -1.64
C GLY A 35 -24.01 8.00 -1.91
N THR A 36 -24.33 7.22 -2.95
CA THR A 36 -25.71 6.81 -3.29
C THR A 36 -26.14 5.45 -2.71
N ARG A 37 -25.25 4.73 -2.00
CA ARG A 37 -25.46 3.31 -1.60
C ARG A 37 -25.11 3.02 -0.14
N ILE A 38 -25.44 3.94 0.76
CA ILE A 38 -25.11 3.81 2.19
C ILE A 38 -25.72 2.53 2.80
N ASP A 39 -26.99 2.23 2.51
CA ASP A 39 -27.66 1.01 3.04
C ASP A 39 -26.95 -0.29 2.63
N LEU A 40 -26.40 -0.34 1.42
CA LEU A 40 -25.61 -1.49 0.96
C LEU A 40 -24.32 -1.63 1.76
N ALA A 41 -23.67 -0.51 2.12
CA ALA A 41 -22.45 -0.51 2.90
C ALA A 41 -22.66 -1.07 4.31
N TYR A 42 -23.78 -0.73 4.97
CA TYR A 42 -24.15 -1.31 6.27
C TYR A 42 -24.46 -2.80 6.17
N ARG A 43 -25.28 -3.23 5.20
CA ARG A 43 -25.57 -4.67 5.01
C ARG A 43 -24.31 -5.49 4.71
N ASN A 44 -23.37 -4.95 3.95
CA ASN A 44 -22.10 -5.62 3.72
C ASN A 44 -21.22 -5.65 4.98
N ALA A 45 -21.29 -4.63 5.82
CA ALA A 45 -20.60 -4.61 7.11
C ALA A 45 -21.15 -5.69 8.06
N GLU A 46 -22.47 -5.85 8.14
CA GLU A 46 -23.10 -6.95 8.89
C GLU A 46 -22.62 -8.32 8.39
N ARG A 47 -22.53 -8.51 7.06
CA ARG A 47 -21.97 -9.75 6.49
C ARG A 47 -20.52 -10.00 6.89
N VAL A 48 -19.70 -8.95 6.98
CA VAL A 48 -18.30 -9.08 7.44
C VAL A 48 -18.29 -9.51 8.90
N VAL A 49 -19.11 -8.89 9.76
CA VAL A 49 -19.24 -9.26 11.17
C VAL A 49 -19.71 -10.71 11.33
N ASP A 50 -20.71 -11.14 10.56
CA ASP A 50 -21.21 -12.52 10.58
C ASP A 50 -20.12 -13.52 10.16
N LEU A 51 -19.32 -13.18 9.14
CA LEU A 51 -18.18 -13.99 8.72
C LEU A 51 -17.13 -14.10 9.83
N GLU A 52 -16.75 -12.99 10.46
CA GLU A 52 -15.78 -12.97 11.56
C GLU A 52 -16.27 -13.76 12.77
N ARG A 53 -17.55 -13.65 13.12
CA ARG A 53 -18.17 -14.44 14.19
C ARG A 53 -18.17 -15.93 13.86
N SER A 54 -18.54 -16.29 12.63
CA SER A 54 -18.55 -17.70 12.18
C SER A 54 -17.15 -18.32 12.17
N ALA A 55 -16.11 -17.51 11.94
CA ALA A 55 -14.72 -17.92 11.99
C ALA A 55 -14.11 -17.85 13.39
N GLY A 56 -14.82 -17.32 14.39
CA GLY A 56 -14.35 -17.17 15.77
C GLY A 56 -13.26 -16.09 15.94
N VAL A 57 -13.21 -15.11 15.04
CA VAL A 57 -12.19 -14.03 15.05
C VAL A 57 -12.76 -12.64 15.35
N PHE A 58 -14.07 -12.55 15.63
CA PHE A 58 -14.75 -11.30 16.00
C PHE A 58 -14.34 -10.87 17.42
N ALA A 59 -13.20 -10.20 17.51
CA ALA A 59 -12.58 -9.75 18.77
C ALA A 59 -12.43 -8.22 18.82
N GLU A 60 -12.74 -7.51 17.73
CA GLU A 60 -12.52 -6.07 17.58
C GLU A 60 -13.25 -5.22 18.63
N PRO A 61 -14.51 -5.51 19.02
CA PRO A 61 -15.17 -4.74 20.08
C PRO A 61 -14.45 -4.86 21.42
N GLU A 62 -14.02 -6.06 21.81
CA GLU A 62 -13.30 -6.30 23.07
C GLU A 62 -11.93 -5.62 23.05
N LEU A 63 -11.22 -5.69 21.92
CA LEU A 63 -9.94 -5.01 21.72
C LEU A 63 -10.10 -3.49 21.81
N GLN A 64 -11.17 -2.93 21.24
CA GLN A 64 -11.46 -1.51 21.32
C GLN A 64 -11.78 -1.10 22.77
N ASP A 65 -12.67 -1.81 23.45
CA ASP A 65 -13.09 -1.49 24.82
C ASP A 65 -11.90 -1.45 25.80
N ALA A 66 -10.93 -2.35 25.62
CA ALA A 66 -9.68 -2.38 26.40
C ALA A 66 -8.88 -1.07 26.35
N VAL A 67 -8.99 -0.29 25.26
CA VAL A 67 -8.30 0.98 25.10
C VAL A 67 -9.18 2.20 25.33
N THR A 68 -10.51 2.07 25.22
CA THR A 68 -11.46 3.18 25.40
C THR A 68 -11.41 3.75 26.82
N GLY A 69 -11.10 2.93 27.84
CA GLY A 69 -10.87 3.37 29.21
C GLY A 69 -9.58 4.17 29.44
N HIS A 70 -8.67 4.22 28.46
CA HIS A 70 -7.33 4.81 28.57
C HIS A 70 -7.14 5.92 27.53
N GLY A 71 -7.58 7.14 27.83
CA GLY A 71 -7.57 8.27 26.88
C GLY A 71 -6.23 8.52 26.17
N TRP A 72 -5.10 8.41 26.90
CA TRP A 72 -3.76 8.58 26.31
C TRP A 72 -3.41 7.50 25.27
N LEU A 73 -3.89 6.27 25.48
CA LEU A 73 -3.63 5.14 24.59
C LEU A 73 -4.48 5.28 23.33
N LEU A 74 -5.76 5.64 23.48
CA LEU A 74 -6.66 5.95 22.37
C LEU A 74 -6.13 7.11 21.52
N GLU A 75 -5.60 8.15 22.16
CA GLU A 75 -4.94 9.27 21.49
C GLU A 75 -3.71 8.78 20.72
N ALA A 76 -2.81 8.02 21.35
CA ALA A 76 -1.60 7.49 20.71
C ALA A 76 -1.92 6.63 19.47
N VAL A 77 -2.88 5.72 19.55
CA VAL A 77 -3.27 4.88 18.40
C VAL A 77 -3.95 5.70 17.30
N SER A 78 -4.68 6.76 17.66
CA SER A 78 -5.27 7.70 16.70
C SER A 78 -4.20 8.53 15.99
N TYR A 79 -3.15 8.96 16.70
CA TYR A 79 -2.00 9.62 16.08
C TYR A 79 -1.29 8.71 15.09
N VAL A 80 -1.06 7.44 15.43
CA VAL A 80 -0.50 6.46 14.51
C VAL A 80 -1.38 6.31 13.27
N TYR A 81 -2.71 6.29 13.42
CA TYR A 81 -3.62 6.16 12.28
C TYR A 81 -3.54 7.36 11.34
N ILE A 82 -3.57 8.57 11.90
CA ILE A 82 -3.61 9.83 11.15
C ILE A 82 -2.24 10.15 10.53
N TYR A 83 -1.16 10.01 11.30
CA TYR A 83 0.19 10.47 10.93
C TYR A 83 1.14 9.33 10.55
N GLY A 84 0.81 8.08 10.83
CA GLY A 84 1.67 6.93 10.56
C GLY A 84 1.56 6.38 9.15
N HIS A 85 0.54 6.76 8.37
CA HIS A 85 0.36 6.21 7.03
C HIS A 85 1.14 7.00 5.95
N TRP A 86 0.65 8.18 5.57
CA TRP A 86 1.22 8.94 4.46
C TRP A 86 2.70 9.31 4.63
N PRO A 87 3.16 9.80 5.80
CA PRO A 87 4.58 10.10 6.02
C PRO A 87 5.48 8.87 5.87
N VAL A 88 5.05 7.71 6.35
CA VAL A 88 5.83 6.47 6.26
C VAL A 88 5.92 5.97 4.83
N LEU A 89 4.82 6.04 4.09
CA LEU A 89 4.81 5.73 2.67
C LEU A 89 5.77 6.65 1.90
N ALA A 90 5.65 7.97 2.10
CA ALA A 90 6.48 8.96 1.43
C ALA A 90 7.97 8.78 1.78
N ALA A 91 8.30 8.63 3.06
CA ALA A 91 9.67 8.44 3.53
C ALA A 91 10.27 7.14 3.01
N THR A 92 9.52 6.03 3.03
CA THR A 92 9.98 4.73 2.55
C THR A 92 10.19 4.74 1.03
N LEU A 93 9.24 5.29 0.27
CA LEU A 93 9.38 5.40 -1.19
C LEU A 93 10.54 6.32 -1.58
N LEU A 94 10.74 7.44 -0.87
CA LEU A 94 11.89 8.32 -1.08
C LEU A 94 13.20 7.60 -0.75
N TRP A 95 13.26 6.89 0.38
CA TRP A 95 14.42 6.09 0.75
C TRP A 95 14.75 5.03 -0.29
N LEU A 96 13.76 4.30 -0.79
CA LEU A 96 13.92 3.34 -1.89
C LEU A 96 14.40 4.03 -3.18
N LEU A 97 13.84 5.19 -3.53
CA LEU A 97 14.24 5.95 -4.71
C LEU A 97 15.71 6.43 -4.64
N LEU A 98 16.18 6.75 -3.44
CA LEU A 98 17.54 7.26 -3.22
C LEU A 98 18.57 6.13 -3.04
N ARG A 99 18.20 5.01 -2.40
CA ARG A 99 19.14 3.96 -2.00
C ARG A 99 18.92 2.59 -2.67
N HIS A 100 17.72 2.29 -3.13
CA HIS A 100 17.32 0.98 -3.68
C HIS A 100 16.45 1.12 -4.94
N ARG A 101 16.98 1.80 -5.97
CA ARG A 101 16.21 2.20 -7.17
C ARG A 101 15.52 1.05 -7.90
N ASP A 102 16.15 -0.12 -7.92
CA ASP A 102 15.57 -1.31 -8.56
C ASP A 102 14.34 -1.81 -7.78
N GLU A 103 14.39 -1.74 -6.45
CA GLU A 103 13.29 -2.13 -5.57
C GLU A 103 12.18 -1.07 -5.52
N TYR A 104 12.52 0.21 -5.64
CA TYR A 104 11.52 1.30 -5.70
C TYR A 104 10.43 1.02 -6.73
N SER A 105 10.82 0.59 -7.94
CA SER A 105 9.85 0.29 -9.00
C SER A 105 8.95 -0.90 -8.64
N ARG A 106 9.48 -1.91 -7.95
CA ARG A 106 8.71 -3.08 -7.52
C ARG A 106 7.68 -2.72 -6.47
N PHE A 107 8.08 -2.05 -5.39
CA PHE A 107 7.17 -1.64 -4.32
C PHE A 107 6.15 -0.61 -4.78
N ARG A 108 6.56 0.38 -5.59
CA ARG A 108 5.64 1.34 -6.21
C ARG A 108 4.58 0.62 -7.07
N ASN A 109 4.99 -0.31 -7.93
CA ASN A 109 4.05 -1.05 -8.77
C ASN A 109 3.11 -1.94 -7.92
N ALA A 110 3.61 -2.54 -6.83
CA ALA A 110 2.78 -3.30 -5.90
C ALA A 110 1.70 -2.41 -5.25
N MET A 111 2.05 -1.19 -4.82
CA MET A 111 1.09 -0.22 -4.30
C MET A 111 0.04 0.18 -5.35
N LEU A 112 0.46 0.44 -6.60
CA LEU A 112 -0.46 0.81 -7.68
C LEU A 112 -1.41 -0.33 -8.04
N ILE A 113 -0.91 -1.57 -8.14
CA ILE A 113 -1.73 -2.76 -8.43
C ILE A 113 -2.72 -3.00 -7.29
N SER A 114 -2.26 -3.02 -6.03
CA SER A 114 -3.13 -3.22 -4.88
C SER A 114 -4.16 -2.10 -4.71
N GLY A 115 -3.76 -0.84 -4.94
CA GLY A 115 -4.67 0.31 -4.92
C GLY A 115 -5.73 0.23 -6.02
N ALA A 116 -5.36 -0.17 -7.24
CA ALA A 116 -6.32 -0.37 -8.33
C ALA A 116 -7.33 -1.49 -8.04
N VAL A 117 -6.87 -2.61 -7.48
CA VAL A 117 -7.75 -3.70 -7.03
C VAL A 117 -8.67 -3.21 -5.90
N GLY A 118 -8.12 -2.48 -4.93
CA GLY A 118 -8.88 -1.87 -3.84
C GLY A 118 -9.98 -0.94 -4.34
N LEU A 119 -9.69 -0.07 -5.32
CA LEU A 119 -10.69 0.81 -5.94
C LEU A 119 -11.85 0.04 -6.58
N VAL A 120 -11.55 -1.07 -7.26
CA VAL A 120 -12.59 -1.92 -7.85
C VAL A 120 -13.44 -2.54 -6.75
N ILE A 121 -12.83 -3.05 -5.68
CA ILE A 121 -13.55 -3.64 -4.54
C ILE A 121 -14.42 -2.59 -3.85
N PHE A 122 -13.89 -1.38 -3.59
CA PHE A 122 -14.67 -0.29 -3.01
C PHE A 122 -15.92 0.04 -3.84
N ALA A 123 -15.82 -0.03 -5.18
CA ALA A 123 -16.93 0.26 -6.08
C ALA A 123 -18.03 -0.82 -6.05
N VAL A 124 -17.66 -2.10 -5.96
CA VAL A 124 -18.59 -3.23 -6.06
C VAL A 124 -19.05 -3.77 -4.70
N PHE A 125 -18.26 -3.58 -3.66
CA PHE A 125 -18.48 -4.05 -2.30
C PHE A 125 -18.14 -2.94 -1.29
N PRO A 126 -18.94 -1.85 -1.23
CA PRO A 126 -18.77 -0.84 -0.20
C PRO A 126 -19.08 -1.45 1.16
N VAL A 127 -18.35 -1.05 2.20
CA VAL A 127 -18.47 -1.59 3.56
C VAL A 127 -18.35 -0.46 4.57
N ALA A 128 -19.35 -0.33 5.43
CA ALA A 128 -19.32 0.61 6.53
C ALA A 128 -18.25 0.19 7.57
N PRO A 129 -17.42 1.13 8.06
CA PRO A 129 -16.40 0.83 9.06
C PRO A 129 -17.01 0.48 10.43
N PRO A 130 -16.28 -0.25 11.29
CA PRO A 130 -16.81 -0.76 12.55
C PRO A 130 -17.36 0.33 13.48
N ARG A 131 -16.75 1.52 13.50
CA ARG A 131 -17.20 2.68 14.29
C ARG A 131 -18.66 3.10 14.05
N PHE A 132 -19.26 2.71 12.92
CA PHE A 132 -20.66 2.99 12.62
C PHE A 132 -21.63 1.90 13.10
N LEU A 133 -21.11 0.76 13.57
CA LEU A 133 -21.88 -0.39 14.06
C LEU A 133 -21.99 -0.39 15.59
N THR A 134 -22.53 0.69 16.17
CA THR A 134 -22.64 0.82 17.64
C THR A 134 -23.48 -0.29 18.29
N GLY A 135 -24.46 -0.85 17.58
CA GLY A 135 -25.25 -2.00 18.02
C GLY A 135 -24.46 -3.31 18.19
N TYR A 136 -23.21 -3.37 17.70
CA TYR A 136 -22.32 -4.52 17.80
C TYR A 136 -21.20 -4.34 18.84
N GLY A 137 -21.27 -3.28 19.66
CA GLY A 137 -20.30 -2.99 20.73
C GLY A 137 -19.17 -2.05 20.34
N PHE A 138 -19.20 -1.46 19.13
CA PHE A 138 -18.20 -0.48 18.70
C PHE A 138 -18.51 0.93 19.21
N VAL A 139 -17.46 1.70 19.50
CA VAL A 139 -17.53 3.12 19.87
C VAL A 139 -17.01 4.01 18.74
N ASP A 140 -17.66 5.13 18.47
CA ASP A 140 -17.23 6.09 17.44
C ASP A 140 -16.10 6.99 17.94
N THR A 141 -14.87 6.51 17.77
CA THR A 141 -13.64 7.20 18.17
C THR A 141 -13.37 8.47 17.34
N VAL A 142 -13.91 8.56 16.13
CA VAL A 142 -13.61 9.65 15.18
C VAL A 142 -14.45 10.89 15.47
N THR A 143 -15.71 10.70 15.84
CA THR A 143 -16.62 11.81 16.16
C THR A 143 -16.36 12.37 17.54
N GLU A 144 -15.87 11.55 18.48
CA GLU A 144 -15.68 11.96 19.88
C GLU A 144 -14.34 12.67 20.17
N GLN A 145 -13.28 12.47 19.38
CA GLN A 145 -11.93 12.83 19.87
C GLN A 145 -10.98 13.68 19.03
N THR A 146 -11.24 14.16 17.80
CA THR A 146 -10.23 15.08 17.20
C THR A 146 -10.65 16.03 16.07
N SER A 147 -10.29 17.30 16.25
CA SER A 147 -10.16 18.30 15.18
C SER A 147 -9.05 17.95 14.17
N ALA A 148 -7.97 17.28 14.61
CA ALA A 148 -6.85 16.88 13.75
C ALA A 148 -7.24 15.82 12.68
N TYR A 149 -8.15 14.89 13.00
CA TYR A 149 -8.67 13.92 12.03
C TYR A 149 -9.36 14.62 10.85
N ARG A 150 -10.18 15.65 11.14
CA ARG A 150 -10.89 16.43 10.11
C ARG A 150 -9.98 17.29 9.24
N VAL A 151 -8.77 17.63 9.72
CA VAL A 151 -7.79 18.45 9.00
C VAL A 151 -6.89 17.61 8.08
N LEU A 152 -6.47 16.41 8.50
CA LEU A 152 -5.50 15.58 7.77
C LEU A 152 -6.13 14.44 6.96
N GLN A 153 -7.33 13.99 7.36
CA GLN A 153 -8.19 13.12 6.59
C GLN A 153 -9.53 13.84 6.38
N PRO A 154 -9.57 14.94 5.59
CA PRO A 154 -10.83 15.66 5.45
C PRO A 154 -11.88 14.68 4.91
N PRO A 155 -13.10 14.64 5.49
CA PRO A 155 -14.21 13.82 4.98
C PRO A 155 -14.49 14.07 3.49
N GLN A 156 -14.02 15.22 2.99
CA GLN A 156 -14.04 15.70 1.62
C GLN A 156 -13.09 14.95 0.67
N PHE A 157 -12.09 14.23 1.19
CA PHE A 157 -11.08 13.51 0.42
C PHE A 157 -10.99 12.02 0.76
N VAL A 158 -11.63 11.54 1.84
CA VAL A 158 -11.63 10.13 2.25
C VAL A 158 -13.02 9.51 2.07
N ASN A 159 -13.10 8.34 1.46
CA ASN A 159 -14.35 7.60 1.30
C ASN A 159 -14.70 6.87 2.61
N GLN A 160 -15.70 7.37 3.33
CA GLN A 160 -16.05 6.88 4.66
C GLN A 160 -16.64 5.45 4.68
N TYR A 161 -17.05 4.90 3.53
CA TYR A 161 -17.68 3.58 3.39
C TYR A 161 -16.82 2.58 2.60
N ALA A 162 -15.51 2.75 2.65
CA ALA A 162 -14.52 1.94 1.94
C ALA A 162 -13.59 1.20 2.91
N ALA A 163 -14.16 0.42 3.85
CA ALA A 163 -13.37 -0.33 4.82
C ALA A 163 -12.61 -1.51 4.17
N VAL A 164 -13.28 -2.29 3.29
CA VAL A 164 -12.70 -3.48 2.65
C VAL A 164 -12.19 -3.18 1.24
N PRO A 165 -10.92 -3.46 0.90
CA PRO A 165 -9.82 -3.93 1.77
C PRO A 165 -9.04 -2.78 2.44
N SER A 166 -8.36 -3.07 3.55
CA SER A 166 -7.53 -2.05 4.24
C SER A 166 -6.24 -1.75 3.49
N LEU A 167 -6.24 -0.64 2.73
CA LEU A 167 -5.02 -0.10 2.12
C LEU A 167 -4.04 0.45 3.17
N HIS A 168 -4.54 0.90 4.32
CA HIS A 168 -3.70 1.33 5.45
C HIS A 168 -2.78 0.22 5.89
N PHE A 169 -3.33 -0.96 6.20
CA PHE A 169 -2.54 -2.11 6.59
C PHE A 169 -1.73 -2.67 5.42
N GLY A 170 -2.35 -2.86 4.25
CA GLY A 170 -1.69 -3.45 3.08
C GLY A 170 -0.44 -2.68 2.63
N TRP A 171 -0.50 -1.35 2.56
CA TRP A 171 0.67 -0.56 2.17
C TRP A 171 1.71 -0.43 3.28
N ASN A 172 1.31 -0.34 4.54
CA ASN A 172 2.27 -0.40 5.65
C ASN A 172 2.98 -1.76 5.72
N LEU A 173 2.30 -2.86 5.38
CA LEU A 173 2.91 -4.18 5.24
C LEU A 173 3.99 -4.16 4.15
N LEU A 174 3.71 -3.57 2.97
CA LEU A 174 4.70 -3.40 1.91
C LEU A 174 5.91 -2.57 2.39
N MET A 175 5.67 -1.45 3.05
CA MET A 175 6.76 -0.61 3.58
C MET A 175 7.57 -1.38 4.63
N GLY A 176 6.89 -2.13 5.51
CA GLY A 176 7.51 -2.97 6.52
C GLY A 176 8.43 -4.03 5.90
N ILE A 177 7.96 -4.73 4.87
CA ILE A 177 8.75 -5.70 4.11
C ILE A 177 9.98 -5.04 3.49
N ALA A 178 9.84 -3.85 2.87
CA ALA A 178 10.95 -3.13 2.28
C ALA A 178 12.05 -2.81 3.31
N TRP A 179 11.67 -2.27 4.47
CA TRP A 179 12.61 -1.96 5.54
C TRP A 179 13.22 -3.20 6.19
N ALA A 180 12.42 -4.24 6.47
CA ALA A 180 12.89 -5.47 7.09
C ALA A 180 13.90 -6.24 6.20
N SER A 181 13.74 -6.15 4.88
CA SER A 181 14.57 -6.86 3.90
C SER A 181 15.78 -6.08 3.39
N LEU A 182 15.69 -4.76 3.25
CA LEU A 182 16.72 -3.95 2.58
C LEU A 182 17.53 -3.06 3.54
N ALA A 183 17.05 -2.82 4.77
CA ALA A 183 17.77 -1.96 5.70
C ALA A 183 19.06 -2.61 6.20
N GLY A 184 20.19 -1.91 6.03
CA GLY A 184 21.49 -2.37 6.52
C GLY A 184 21.66 -2.26 8.04
N HIS A 185 20.93 -1.36 8.70
CA HIS A 185 20.99 -1.16 10.15
C HIS A 185 19.81 -1.85 10.86
N TRP A 186 20.07 -2.45 12.03
CA TRP A 186 19.07 -3.22 12.78
C TRP A 186 17.84 -2.39 13.17
N LEU A 187 18.00 -1.11 13.48
CA LEU A 187 16.87 -0.20 13.76
C LEU A 187 15.90 -0.08 12.58
N GLY A 188 16.42 -0.04 11.35
CA GLY A 188 15.57 0.01 10.16
C GLY A 188 14.81 -1.31 9.97
N ARG A 189 15.46 -2.44 10.27
CA ARG A 189 14.79 -3.76 10.21
C ARG A 189 13.72 -3.88 11.30
N LEU A 190 14.01 -3.42 12.51
CA LEU A 190 13.05 -3.38 13.61
C LEU A 190 11.83 -2.51 13.26
N PHE A 191 12.06 -1.31 12.71
CA PHE A 191 10.98 -0.47 12.18
C PHE A 191 10.13 -1.23 11.15
N GLY A 192 10.78 -1.95 10.22
CA GLY A 192 10.09 -2.76 9.22
C GLY A 192 9.18 -3.85 9.81
N TRP A 193 9.62 -4.50 10.89
CA TRP A 193 8.82 -5.51 11.60
C TRP A 193 7.70 -4.92 12.46
N LEU A 194 7.93 -3.77 13.09
CA LEU A 194 6.98 -3.16 14.02
C LEU A 194 5.90 -2.33 13.34
N MET A 195 6.18 -1.68 12.22
CA MET A 195 5.20 -0.79 11.59
C MET A 195 3.90 -1.46 11.17
N PRO A 196 3.90 -2.64 10.51
CA PRO A 196 2.67 -3.33 10.14
C PRO A 196 1.77 -3.69 11.34
N PRO A 197 2.25 -4.34 12.43
CA PRO A 197 1.40 -4.64 13.58
C PRO A 197 0.98 -3.37 14.35
N VAL A 198 1.82 -2.33 14.40
CA VAL A 198 1.44 -1.04 15.00
C VAL A 198 0.29 -0.37 14.22
N MET A 199 0.35 -0.39 12.89
CA MET A 199 -0.75 0.11 12.04
C MET A 199 -2.00 -0.77 12.19
N LEU A 200 -1.87 -2.10 12.27
CA LEU A 200 -2.99 -3.01 12.50
C LEU A 200 -3.70 -2.70 13.81
N ALA A 201 -2.95 -2.61 14.91
CA ALA A 201 -3.48 -2.23 16.20
C ALA A 201 -4.19 -0.87 16.10
N SER A 202 -3.54 0.10 15.47
CA SER A 202 -4.09 1.44 15.32
C SER A 202 -5.45 1.47 14.60
N ILE A 203 -5.60 0.75 13.48
CA ILE A 203 -6.86 0.76 12.72
C ILE A 203 -7.99 -0.05 13.39
N VAL A 204 -7.65 -1.12 14.12
CA VAL A 204 -8.63 -1.98 14.81
C VAL A 204 -9.08 -1.33 16.12
N LEU A 205 -8.14 -0.85 16.94
CA LEU A 205 -8.42 -0.21 18.23
C LEU A 205 -9.17 1.12 18.08
N THR A 206 -9.05 1.77 16.93
CA THR A 206 -9.85 2.96 16.59
C THR A 206 -11.17 2.62 15.88
N ALA A 207 -11.51 1.35 15.70
CA ALA A 207 -12.71 0.89 14.98
C ALA A 207 -12.84 1.47 13.56
N ASN A 208 -11.72 1.73 12.89
CA ASN A 208 -11.71 2.18 11.50
C ASN A 208 -11.74 1.02 10.51
N HIS A 209 -11.29 -0.16 10.93
CA HIS A 209 -11.11 -1.34 10.08
C HIS A 209 -11.38 -2.62 10.87
N TYR A 210 -11.87 -3.65 10.17
CA TYR A 210 -12.08 -5.01 10.67
C TYR A 210 -10.80 -5.85 10.54
N LEU A 211 -10.64 -6.93 11.30
CA LEU A 211 -9.53 -7.86 11.09
C LEU A 211 -9.60 -8.51 9.71
N PHE A 212 -10.82 -8.79 9.22
CA PHE A 212 -11.07 -9.30 7.87
C PHE A 212 -10.52 -8.37 6.79
N ASP A 213 -10.74 -7.06 6.92
CA ASP A 213 -10.30 -6.11 5.90
C ASP A 213 -8.78 -5.90 5.90
N ALA A 214 -8.13 -6.03 7.06
CA ALA A 214 -6.70 -6.03 7.22
C ALA A 214 -6.10 -7.27 6.56
N LEU A 215 -6.69 -8.45 6.80
CA LEU A 215 -6.30 -9.68 6.13
C LEU A 215 -6.42 -9.55 4.60
N ALA A 216 -7.58 -9.11 4.11
CA ALA A 216 -7.81 -8.90 2.68
C ALA A 216 -6.82 -7.91 2.07
N GLY A 217 -6.58 -6.77 2.72
CA GLY A 217 -5.62 -5.75 2.30
C GLY A 217 -4.18 -6.26 2.27
N GLY A 218 -3.78 -6.99 3.30
CA GLY A 218 -2.47 -7.65 3.38
C GLY A 218 -2.27 -8.68 2.27
N THR A 219 -3.26 -9.56 2.04
CA THR A 219 -3.21 -10.56 0.96
C THR A 219 -3.11 -9.89 -0.41
N ILE A 220 -3.94 -8.87 -0.69
CA ILE A 220 -3.90 -8.13 -1.96
C ILE A 220 -2.54 -7.47 -2.15
N ALA A 221 -1.99 -6.85 -1.10
CA ALA A 221 -0.67 -6.21 -1.16
C ALA A 221 0.45 -7.22 -1.46
N LEU A 222 0.45 -8.38 -0.80
CA LEU A 222 1.44 -9.44 -1.04
C LEU A 222 1.33 -10.03 -2.45
N LEU A 223 0.11 -10.28 -2.93
CA LEU A 223 -0.13 -10.74 -4.30
C LEU A 223 0.30 -9.69 -5.33
N ALA A 224 0.06 -8.41 -5.06
CA ALA A 224 0.50 -7.31 -5.90
C ALA A 224 2.03 -7.20 -5.94
N LEU A 225 2.71 -7.40 -4.81
CA LEU A 225 4.17 -7.46 -4.75
C LEU A 225 4.71 -8.63 -5.58
N LEU A 226 4.11 -9.81 -5.43
CA LEU A 226 4.46 -10.99 -6.21
C LEU A 226 4.27 -10.76 -7.72
N ALA A 227 3.15 -10.15 -8.12
CA ALA A 227 2.87 -9.79 -9.51
C ALA A 227 3.89 -8.77 -10.04
N ALA A 228 4.21 -7.74 -9.26
CA ALA A 228 5.18 -6.72 -9.62
C ALA A 228 6.59 -7.31 -9.83
N THR A 229 7.03 -8.21 -8.93
CA THR A 229 8.32 -8.91 -9.05
C THR A 229 8.36 -9.77 -10.31
N ARG A 230 7.32 -10.58 -10.57
CA ARG A 230 7.27 -11.40 -11.79
C ARG A 230 7.25 -10.59 -13.07
N LEU A 231 6.60 -9.43 -13.07
CA LEU A 231 6.57 -8.53 -14.23
C LEU A 231 7.96 -7.93 -14.48
N ALA A 232 8.65 -7.49 -13.42
CA ALA A 232 10.02 -6.97 -13.50
C ALA A 232 10.98 -8.04 -14.06
N ASP A 233 10.92 -9.27 -13.56
CA ASP A 233 11.78 -10.36 -14.03
C ASP A 233 11.53 -10.73 -15.49
N ARG A 234 10.26 -10.74 -15.92
CA ARG A 234 9.89 -10.96 -17.32
C ARG A 234 10.45 -9.85 -18.22
N TYR A 235 10.39 -8.60 -17.77
CA TYR A 235 10.94 -7.48 -18.52
C TYR A 235 12.47 -7.55 -18.62
N ALA A 236 13.16 -7.86 -17.52
CA ALA A 236 14.61 -8.05 -17.50
C ALA A 236 15.05 -9.19 -18.45
N ARG A 237 14.40 -10.36 -18.38
CA ARG A 237 14.67 -11.49 -19.29
C ARG A 237 14.46 -11.14 -20.77
N ARG A 238 13.39 -10.41 -21.09
CA ARG A 238 13.11 -9.96 -22.46
C ARG A 238 14.15 -8.98 -22.98
N GLN A 239 14.69 -8.11 -22.12
CA GLN A 239 15.76 -7.20 -22.52
C GLN A 239 17.06 -7.96 -22.78
N LEU A 240 17.44 -8.89 -21.90
CA LEU A 240 18.62 -9.74 -22.09
C LEU A 240 18.55 -10.55 -23.39
N ALA A 241 17.38 -11.11 -23.72
CA ALA A 241 17.18 -11.87 -24.96
C ALA A 241 17.21 -11.00 -26.23
N ARG A 242 17.00 -9.68 -26.12
CA ARG A 242 17.04 -8.72 -27.24
C ARG A 242 18.39 -8.04 -27.41
N SER A 243 19.26 -8.10 -26.41
CA SER A 243 20.63 -7.59 -26.51
C SER A 243 21.42 -8.46 -27.49
N PRO A 244 22.07 -7.89 -28.52
CA PRO A 244 22.97 -8.64 -29.40
C PRO A 244 24.03 -9.33 -28.56
N GLN A 245 24.21 -10.64 -28.75
CA GLN A 245 25.33 -11.36 -28.16
C GLN A 245 26.64 -10.66 -28.58
N PRO A 246 27.60 -10.42 -27.66
CA PRO A 246 28.91 -9.93 -28.05
C PRO A 246 29.47 -10.91 -29.09
N VAL A 247 29.74 -10.43 -30.30
CA VAL A 247 30.46 -11.22 -31.30
C VAL A 247 31.77 -11.65 -30.63
N PRO A 248 32.09 -12.96 -30.54
CA PRO A 248 33.36 -13.39 -29.98
C PRO A 248 34.47 -12.64 -30.70
N SER A 249 35.25 -11.85 -29.97
CA SER A 249 36.41 -11.19 -30.57
C SER A 249 37.29 -12.30 -31.13
N ALA A 250 37.46 -12.28 -32.46
CA ALA A 250 38.31 -13.24 -33.14
C ALA A 250 39.66 -13.28 -32.40
N ARG A 251 40.06 -14.48 -31.94
CA ARG A 251 41.37 -14.67 -31.31
C ARG A 251 42.43 -14.02 -32.20
N PRO A 252 43.32 -13.16 -31.68
CA PRO A 252 44.41 -12.62 -32.48
C PRO A 252 45.18 -13.79 -33.08
N ALA A 253 45.36 -13.76 -34.41
CA ALA A 253 46.07 -14.80 -35.14
C ALA A 253 47.48 -14.96 -34.54
N PRO A 254 47.99 -16.20 -34.40
CA PRO A 254 49.33 -16.42 -33.87
C PRO A 254 50.34 -15.71 -34.76
N THR A 255 51.06 -14.75 -34.17
CA THR A 255 52.17 -14.04 -34.81
C THR A 255 53.25 -15.04 -35.19
N ARG A 256 53.35 -15.34 -36.49
CA ARG A 256 54.41 -16.16 -37.06
C ARG A 256 55.72 -15.39 -36.88
N ARG A 257 56.53 -15.75 -35.87
CA ARG A 257 57.92 -15.27 -35.77
C ARG A 257 58.69 -15.84 -36.97
N ILE A 258 59.03 -14.97 -37.92
CA ILE A 258 60.00 -15.29 -38.97
C ILE A 258 61.37 -15.27 -38.29
N GLY A 259 62.00 -16.44 -38.20
CA GLY A 259 63.39 -16.56 -37.78
C GLY A 259 64.30 -16.05 -38.88
N THR A 260 65.14 -15.06 -38.56
CA THR A 260 66.30 -14.69 -39.37
C THR A 260 67.52 -15.33 -38.73
N THR A 261 68.09 -16.29 -39.44
CA THR A 261 69.51 -16.72 -39.36
C THR A 261 70.43 -15.63 -39.84
#